data_AF-A0A256W807-F1
#
_entry.id   AF-A0A256W807-F1
#
_cell.length_a   1.000
_cell.length_b   1.000
_cell.length_c   1.000
_cell.angle_alpha   90.00
_cell.angle_beta   90.00
_cell.angle_gamma   90.00
#
_symmetry.space_group_name_H-M   'P 1'
#
loop_
_entity.id
_entity.type
_entity.pdbx_description
1 polymer ?
#
loop_
_entity_poly.entity_id
_entity_poly.type
_entity_poly.pdbx_seq_one_letter_code
_entity_poly.pdbx_strand_id
1 'polypeptide(L)'
;MIMGCDKTPNTYTIEGRVINKQLGDNLTGVKVYLDAKKIENGVYNSSFVNIKSSSTDGRGSFNMDVEETQVSDYRFRVSETGYFSIEEEISVDKIHSSGGYKRTFELVQQSWIELNVKNTMPQGTDDKITYRYSNIEASGKNCCNNNVVTGEGFDYESHHKCSVRSHAWIYVYWTVTKSGNQSIHNDSIYSGDGATVIYNINY
;
A
#
# COMPACT_ATOMS: atom_id res chain seq x y z
N MET A 1 -54.85 0.16 23.63
CA MET A 1 -53.41 0.47 23.79
C MET A 1 -52.70 -0.24 22.65
N ILE A 2 -52.39 0.48 21.56
CA ILE A 2 -51.72 -0.09 20.38
C ILE A 2 -50.24 -0.15 20.75
N MET A 3 -49.75 -1.36 21.02
CA MET A 3 -48.36 -1.61 21.35
C MET A 3 -47.58 -1.54 20.03
N GLY A 4 -46.91 -0.39 19.80
CA GLY A 4 -46.00 -0.20 18.68
C GLY A 4 -44.90 -1.24 18.73
N CYS A 5 -44.87 -2.12 17.75
CA CYS A 5 -43.80 -3.07 17.55
C CYS A 5 -42.69 -2.34 16.79
N ASP A 6 -41.83 -1.62 17.50
CA ASP A 6 -40.62 -1.07 16.89
C ASP A 6 -39.75 -2.25 16.47
N LYS A 7 -39.69 -2.50 15.15
CA LYS A 7 -38.74 -3.46 14.59
C LYS A 7 -37.34 -2.91 14.82
N THR A 8 -36.66 -3.40 15.86
CA THR A 8 -35.23 -3.18 16.01
C THR A 8 -34.55 -3.71 14.74
N PRO A 9 -33.75 -2.89 14.05
CA PRO A 9 -33.02 -3.36 12.88
C PRO A 9 -32.13 -4.53 13.30
N ASN A 10 -32.08 -5.57 12.46
CA ASN A 10 -31.14 -6.65 12.68
C ASN A 10 -29.73 -6.05 12.70
N THR A 11 -28.90 -6.53 13.62
CA THR A 11 -27.49 -6.16 13.68
C THR A 11 -26.66 -7.40 13.43
N TYR A 12 -25.54 -7.21 12.77
CA TYR A 12 -24.53 -8.25 12.62
C TYR A 12 -23.17 -7.69 13.05
N THR A 13 -22.34 -8.60 13.56
CA THR A 13 -21.04 -8.26 14.11
C THR A 13 -19.95 -8.66 13.14
N ILE A 14 -19.05 -7.72 12.86
CA ILE A 14 -17.82 -7.92 12.11
C ILE A 14 -16.65 -7.86 13.09
N GLU A 15 -15.89 -8.94 13.15
CA GLU A 15 -14.70 -9.05 13.98
C GLU A 15 -13.47 -9.28 13.10
N GLY A 16 -12.31 -8.86 13.58
CA GLY A 16 -11.10 -9.18 12.87
C GLY A 16 -9.83 -8.75 13.55
N ARG A 17 -8.73 -8.94 12.83
CA ARG A 17 -7.39 -8.56 13.25
C ARG A 17 -6.63 -7.87 12.13
N VAL A 18 -5.69 -7.01 12.51
CA VAL A 18 -4.72 -6.44 11.58
C VAL A 18 -3.31 -6.72 12.07
N ILE A 19 -2.49 -7.26 11.18
CA ILE A 19 -1.09 -7.62 11.45
C ILE A 19 -0.14 -6.98 10.43
N ASN A 20 1.11 -6.80 10.84
CA ASN A 20 2.22 -6.49 9.95
C ASN A 20 2.55 -7.73 9.12
N LYS A 21 2.42 -7.65 7.80
CA LYS A 21 2.68 -8.81 6.92
C LYS A 21 4.11 -9.32 7.01
N GLN A 22 5.08 -8.43 7.23
CA GLN A 22 6.50 -8.78 7.23
C GLN A 22 6.98 -9.37 8.55
N LEU A 23 6.47 -8.86 9.67
CA LEU A 23 6.92 -9.25 11.01
C LEU A 23 5.96 -10.20 11.73
N GLY A 24 4.69 -10.25 11.31
CA GLY A 24 3.64 -11.01 12.00
C GLY A 24 3.09 -10.31 13.25
N ASP A 25 3.58 -9.11 13.57
CA ASP A 25 3.18 -8.36 14.76
C ASP A 25 1.74 -7.81 14.64
N ASN A 26 1.04 -7.76 15.78
CA ASN A 26 -0.27 -7.13 15.86
C ASN A 26 -0.14 -5.61 15.73
N LEU A 27 -0.98 -5.00 14.89
CA LEU A 27 -0.97 -3.55 14.70
C LEU A 27 -2.07 -2.88 15.52
N THR A 28 -1.69 -1.97 16.41
CA THR A 28 -2.61 -1.20 17.27
C THR A 28 -2.98 0.12 16.61
N GLY A 29 -4.21 0.59 16.77
CA GLY A 29 -4.67 1.90 16.31
C GLY A 29 -5.10 1.97 14.84
N VAL A 30 -4.91 0.89 14.07
CA VAL A 30 -5.23 0.81 12.64
C VAL A 30 -6.68 1.14 12.40
N LYS A 31 -6.95 2.06 11.46
CA LYS A 31 -8.30 2.44 11.06
C LYS A 31 -8.87 1.40 10.09
N VAL A 32 -9.99 0.81 10.47
CA VAL A 32 -10.76 -0.13 9.65
C VAL A 32 -12.09 0.51 9.33
N TYR A 33 -12.40 0.62 8.04
CA TYR A 33 -13.63 1.19 7.52
C TYR A 33 -14.42 0.11 6.80
N LEU A 34 -15.72 0.04 7.06
CA LEU A 34 -16.67 -0.64 6.20
C LEU A 34 -17.42 0.41 5.39
N ASP A 35 -17.22 0.37 4.08
CA ASP A 35 -17.99 1.15 3.13
C ASP A 35 -19.03 0.25 2.45
N ALA A 36 -20.12 0.85 1.96
CA ALA A 36 -21.14 0.14 1.21
C ALA A 36 -21.73 0.99 0.08
N LYS A 37 -22.23 0.34 -0.96
CA LYS A 37 -23.10 0.95 -1.98
C LYS A 37 -24.56 0.77 -1.57
N LYS A 38 -25.17 1.82 -1.02
CA LYS A 38 -26.52 1.76 -0.46
C LYS A 38 -27.61 1.78 -1.52
N ILE A 39 -28.72 1.11 -1.21
CA ILE A 39 -29.99 1.21 -1.93
C ILE A 39 -30.97 1.90 -0.97
N GLU A 40 -31.32 3.15 -1.27
CA GLU A 40 -32.22 3.96 -0.44
C GLU A 40 -33.45 4.35 -1.25
N ASN A 41 -34.64 4.02 -0.77
CA ASN A 41 -35.92 4.30 -1.45
C ASN A 41 -35.98 3.78 -2.90
N GLY A 42 -35.34 2.65 -3.19
CA GLY A 42 -35.26 2.07 -4.54
C GLY A 42 -34.26 2.78 -5.46
N VAL A 43 -33.54 3.80 -4.98
CA VAL A 43 -32.48 4.47 -5.72
C VAL A 43 -31.14 3.82 -5.37
N TYR A 44 -30.43 3.37 -6.38
CA TYR A 44 -29.11 2.78 -6.26
C TYR A 44 -28.02 3.87 -6.22
N ASN A 45 -27.23 3.89 -5.15
CA ASN A 45 -26.01 4.69 -5.09
C ASN A 45 -24.81 3.86 -5.58
N SER A 46 -24.25 4.24 -6.72
CA SER A 46 -23.08 3.55 -7.30
C SER A 46 -21.77 3.81 -6.55
N SER A 47 -21.74 4.80 -5.66
CA SER A 47 -20.55 5.17 -4.88
C SER A 47 -20.53 4.48 -3.52
N PHE A 48 -19.35 4.03 -3.12
CA PHE A 48 -19.11 3.55 -1.77
C PHE A 48 -19.19 4.70 -0.76
N VAL A 49 -20.03 4.55 0.26
CA VAL A 49 -20.12 5.46 1.40
C VAL A 49 -19.71 4.72 2.67
N ASN A 50 -18.99 5.39 3.57
CA ASN A 50 -18.65 4.79 4.85
C ASN A 50 -19.91 4.59 5.70
N ILE A 51 -20.12 3.36 6.17
CA ILE A 51 -21.27 3.02 7.02
C ILE A 51 -20.84 2.67 8.45
N LYS A 52 -19.60 2.23 8.63
CA LYS A 52 -19.01 1.96 9.95
C LYS A 52 -17.50 2.15 9.91
N SER A 53 -16.92 2.46 11.07
CA SER A 53 -15.48 2.42 11.28
C SER A 53 -15.15 1.95 12.70
N SER A 54 -13.93 1.44 12.86
CA SER A 54 -13.36 1.05 14.14
C SER A 54 -11.83 1.21 14.10
N SER A 55 -11.19 1.00 15.25
CA SER A 55 -9.73 0.96 15.38
C SER A 55 -9.30 -0.32 16.06
N THR A 56 -8.14 -0.83 15.68
CA THR A 56 -7.58 -2.01 16.35
C THR A 56 -7.07 -1.69 17.76
N ASP A 57 -7.23 -2.65 18.67
CA ASP A 57 -6.71 -2.61 20.03
C ASP A 57 -5.23 -3.09 20.13
N GLY A 58 -4.72 -3.19 21.35
CA GLY A 58 -3.35 -3.66 21.63
C GLY A 58 -3.04 -5.10 21.18
N ARG A 59 -4.06 -5.88 20.81
CA ARG A 59 -3.94 -7.24 20.27
C ARG A 59 -4.17 -7.27 18.76
N GLY A 60 -4.20 -6.10 18.12
CA GLY A 60 -4.51 -5.94 16.71
C GLY A 60 -5.96 -6.23 16.36
N SER A 61 -6.84 -6.42 17.35
CA SER A 61 -8.22 -6.84 17.11
C SER A 61 -9.14 -5.63 16.92
N PHE A 62 -10.12 -5.75 16.03
CA PHE A 62 -11.21 -4.77 15.88
C PHE A 62 -12.57 -5.47 15.91
N ASN A 63 -13.59 -4.71 16.32
CA ASN A 63 -14.98 -5.14 16.27
C ASN A 63 -15.87 -4.00 15.75
N MET A 64 -16.91 -4.35 15.01
CA MET A 64 -17.91 -3.44 14.45
C MET A 64 -19.29 -4.09 14.47
N ASP A 65 -20.22 -3.51 15.22
CA ASP A 65 -21.64 -3.84 15.12
C ASP A 65 -22.29 -2.94 14.06
N VAL A 66 -22.88 -3.56 13.04
CA VAL A 66 -23.44 -2.89 11.88
C VAL A 66 -24.94 -3.19 11.79
N GLU A 67 -25.73 -2.14 11.58
CA GLU A 67 -27.16 -2.27 11.34
C GLU A 67 -27.38 -2.78 9.90
N GLU A 68 -28.27 -3.76 9.76
CA GLU A 68 -28.64 -4.30 8.46
C GLU A 68 -29.27 -3.20 7.60
N THR A 69 -28.68 -2.96 6.44
CA THR A 69 -29.16 -2.00 5.45
C THR A 69 -29.14 -2.64 4.07
N GLN A 70 -30.01 -2.19 3.18
CA GLN A 70 -29.99 -2.66 1.80
C GLN A 70 -28.79 -2.06 1.06
N VAL A 71 -27.90 -2.95 0.63
CA VAL A 71 -26.68 -2.59 -0.10
C VAL A 71 -26.44 -3.60 -1.23
N SER A 72 -25.74 -3.18 -2.29
CA SER A 72 -25.31 -4.11 -3.34
C SER A 72 -23.94 -4.73 -3.05
N ASP A 73 -23.05 -3.95 -2.43
CA ASP A 73 -21.64 -4.27 -2.24
C ASP A 73 -21.14 -3.68 -0.93
N TYR A 74 -20.21 -4.39 -0.30
CA TYR A 74 -19.37 -3.87 0.77
C TYR A 74 -17.92 -3.74 0.31
N ARG A 75 -17.19 -2.82 0.93
CA ARG A 75 -15.74 -2.69 0.76
C ARG A 75 -15.10 -2.38 2.09
N PHE A 76 -14.08 -3.15 2.45
CA PHE A 76 -13.19 -2.75 3.53
C PHE A 76 -12.14 -1.79 3.01
N ARG A 77 -11.89 -0.72 3.77
CA ARG A 77 -10.66 0.06 3.65
C ARG A 77 -9.90 -0.02 4.97
N VAL A 78 -8.63 -0.39 4.89
CA VAL A 78 -7.76 -0.51 6.07
C VAL A 78 -6.55 0.37 5.85
N SER A 79 -6.29 1.27 6.80
CA SER A 79 -5.23 2.27 6.66
C SER A 79 -4.53 2.53 7.99
N GLU A 80 -3.21 2.61 7.93
CA GLU A 80 -2.33 3.03 9.00
C GLU A 80 -1.18 3.85 8.42
N THR A 81 -0.66 4.81 9.17
CA THR A 81 0.45 5.65 8.71
C THR A 81 1.71 4.80 8.56
N GLY A 82 2.41 4.95 7.43
CA GLY A 82 3.60 4.15 7.15
C GLY A 82 3.31 2.73 6.64
N TYR A 83 2.06 2.43 6.27
CA TYR A 83 1.66 1.17 5.65
C TYR A 83 0.95 1.41 4.31
N PHE A 84 1.07 0.45 3.39
CA PHE A 84 0.22 0.41 2.19
C PHE A 84 -1.21 0.10 2.61
N SER A 85 -2.14 0.96 2.23
CA SER A 85 -3.57 0.77 2.53
C SER A 85 -4.15 -0.38 1.72
N ILE A 86 -5.12 -1.08 2.30
CA ILE A 86 -5.88 -2.15 1.64
C ILE A 86 -7.26 -1.62 1.28
N GLU A 87 -7.71 -1.92 0.07
CA GLU A 87 -9.12 -1.88 -0.30
C GLU A 87 -9.54 -3.27 -0.78
N GLU A 88 -10.57 -3.85 -0.16
CA GLU A 88 -11.08 -5.19 -0.51
C GLU A 88 -12.60 -5.16 -0.61
N GLU A 89 -13.14 -5.39 -1.82
CA GLU A 89 -14.57 -5.56 -2.03
C GLU A 89 -15.04 -6.96 -1.59
N ILE A 90 -16.18 -7.02 -0.93
CA ILE A 90 -16.78 -8.24 -0.40
C ILE A 90 -18.27 -8.29 -0.73
N SER A 91 -18.72 -9.47 -1.15
CA SER A 91 -20.14 -9.72 -1.43
C SER A 91 -20.98 -9.73 -0.15
N VAL A 92 -22.22 -9.26 -0.26
CA VAL A 92 -23.19 -9.17 0.84
C VAL A 92 -23.41 -10.52 1.52
N ASP A 93 -23.54 -11.59 0.73
CA ASP A 93 -23.75 -12.96 1.22
C ASP A 93 -22.67 -13.44 2.19
N LYS A 94 -21.43 -12.96 2.03
CA LYS A 94 -20.32 -13.33 2.94
C LYS A 94 -20.47 -12.65 4.30
N ILE A 95 -20.89 -11.38 4.31
CA ILE A 95 -21.06 -10.62 5.56
C ILE A 95 -22.25 -11.14 6.35
N HIS A 96 -23.36 -11.48 5.68
CA HIS A 96 -24.60 -11.89 6.31
C HIS A 96 -24.66 -13.41 6.62
N SER A 97 -23.53 -14.12 6.50
CA SER A 97 -23.47 -15.55 6.82
C SER A 97 -23.74 -15.80 8.31
N SER A 98 -24.43 -16.91 8.61
CA SER A 98 -24.82 -17.27 9.97
C SER A 98 -23.58 -17.55 10.84
N GLY A 99 -23.15 -16.58 11.63
CA GLY A 99 -21.95 -16.68 12.47
C GLY A 99 -21.12 -15.40 12.58
N GLY A 100 -21.50 -14.34 11.85
CA GLY A 100 -20.73 -13.10 11.77
C GLY A 100 -19.56 -13.20 10.80
N TYR A 101 -18.96 -12.07 10.46
CA TYR A 101 -17.85 -12.02 9.50
C TYR A 101 -16.53 -11.84 10.25
N LYS A 102 -15.58 -12.75 10.00
CA LYS A 102 -14.24 -12.72 10.61
C LYS A 102 -13.16 -12.53 9.55
N ARG A 103 -12.27 -11.56 9.75
CA ARG A 103 -11.20 -11.27 8.77
C ARG A 103 -9.89 -10.89 9.44
N THR A 104 -8.78 -11.39 8.89
CA THR A 104 -7.44 -10.87 9.19
C THR A 104 -6.96 -10.06 7.99
N PHE A 105 -6.50 -8.84 8.24
CA PHE A 105 -5.86 -7.98 7.25
C PHE A 105 -4.35 -7.93 7.51
N GLU A 106 -3.57 -8.06 6.45
CA GLU A 106 -2.10 -8.03 6.52
C GLU A 106 -1.61 -6.73 5.88
N LEU A 107 -1.31 -5.72 6.70
CA LEU A 107 -0.77 -4.47 6.19
C LEU A 107 0.72 -4.61 5.90
N VAL A 108 1.13 -4.05 4.77
CA VAL A 108 2.51 -4.05 4.31
C VAL A 108 3.18 -2.75 4.72
N GLN A 109 4.20 -2.81 5.58
CA GLN A 109 4.92 -1.61 6.00
C GLN A 109 5.69 -0.98 4.83
N GLN A 110 5.68 0.35 4.77
CA GLN A 110 6.35 1.17 3.78
C GLN A 110 7.74 1.59 4.26
N SER A 111 8.71 1.51 3.36
CA SER A 111 10.00 2.20 3.46
C SER A 111 10.22 3.01 2.19
N TRP A 112 11.29 3.80 2.15
CA TRP A 112 11.58 4.69 1.04
C TRP A 112 13.01 4.52 0.56
N ILE A 113 13.19 4.61 -0.75
CA ILE A 113 14.51 4.76 -1.38
C ILE A 113 14.56 6.14 -1.99
N GLU A 114 15.63 6.86 -1.71
CA GLU A 114 15.99 8.12 -2.32
C GLU A 114 17.27 7.91 -3.13
N LEU A 115 17.11 7.83 -4.45
CA LEU A 115 18.19 7.59 -5.39
C LEU A 115 18.68 8.89 -5.99
N ASN A 116 19.96 9.17 -5.77
CA ASN A 116 20.69 10.28 -6.36
C ASN A 116 21.63 9.72 -7.41
N VAL A 117 21.50 10.19 -8.66
CA VAL A 117 22.37 9.78 -9.76
C VAL A 117 23.06 11.02 -10.30
N LYS A 118 24.40 11.00 -10.37
CA LYS A 118 25.19 12.13 -10.84
C LYS A 118 26.40 11.68 -11.64
N ASN A 119 26.61 12.31 -12.80
CA ASN A 119 27.89 12.22 -13.50
C ASN A 119 28.92 13.07 -12.76
N THR A 120 29.94 12.44 -12.17
CA THR A 120 30.96 13.13 -11.34
C THR A 120 32.32 13.21 -12.02
N MET A 121 32.53 12.43 -13.08
CA MET A 121 33.79 12.37 -13.82
C MET A 121 33.55 12.45 -15.33
N PRO A 122 32.99 13.55 -15.84
CA PRO A 122 32.42 13.57 -17.17
C PRO A 122 33.52 13.54 -18.24
N GLN A 123 33.33 12.77 -19.32
CA GLN A 123 34.32 12.55 -20.40
C GLN A 123 33.86 13.11 -21.75
N GLY A 124 32.55 13.10 -22.03
CA GLY A 124 31.99 13.56 -23.29
C GLY A 124 30.49 13.88 -23.19
N THR A 125 29.95 14.53 -24.23
CA THR A 125 28.49 14.73 -24.37
C THR A 125 27.75 13.41 -24.54
N ASP A 126 28.46 12.36 -24.96
CA ASP A 126 27.98 11.00 -25.17
C ASP A 126 28.03 10.14 -23.90
N ASP A 127 28.46 10.71 -22.76
CA ASP A 127 28.36 10.05 -21.47
C ASP A 127 26.91 9.64 -21.21
N LYS A 128 26.71 8.40 -20.80
CA LYS A 128 25.37 7.83 -20.61
C LYS A 128 25.33 6.92 -19.41
N ILE A 129 24.25 7.02 -18.64
CA ILE A 129 23.88 6.02 -17.64
C ILE A 129 22.51 5.46 -17.96
N THR A 130 22.35 4.15 -17.76
CA THR A 130 21.05 3.49 -17.80
C THR A 130 20.89 2.71 -16.51
N TYR A 131 19.83 2.95 -15.75
CA TYR A 131 19.62 2.32 -14.45
C TYR A 131 18.17 1.87 -14.23
N ARG A 132 17.99 0.85 -13.39
CA ARG A 132 16.66 0.34 -12.99
C ARG A 132 16.74 -0.38 -11.66
N TYR A 133 15.61 -0.46 -10.98
CA TYR A 133 15.44 -1.39 -9.88
C TYR A 133 14.99 -2.78 -10.37
N SER A 134 15.20 -3.79 -9.53
CA SER A 134 14.54 -5.08 -9.61
C SER A 134 14.07 -5.53 -8.22
N ASN A 135 13.31 -6.64 -8.17
CA ASN A 135 12.73 -7.17 -6.94
C ASN A 135 11.79 -6.17 -6.22
N ILE A 136 11.07 -5.37 -6.99
CA ILE A 136 10.05 -4.47 -6.47
C ILE A 136 8.72 -5.20 -6.40
N GLU A 137 8.23 -5.43 -5.18
CA GLU A 137 6.94 -6.09 -4.92
C GLU A 137 5.82 -5.11 -4.54
N ALA A 138 6.14 -3.81 -4.40
CA ALA A 138 5.18 -2.77 -4.07
C ALA A 138 4.58 -2.14 -5.35
N SER A 139 3.28 -1.89 -5.35
CA SER A 139 2.56 -1.24 -6.44
C SER A 139 1.78 -0.02 -5.93
N GLY A 140 1.73 1.04 -6.74
CA GLY A 140 1.12 2.31 -6.34
C GLY A 140 1.79 3.50 -7.01
N LYS A 141 1.14 4.67 -6.94
CA LYS A 141 1.57 5.89 -7.64
C LYS A 141 3.00 6.34 -7.27
N ASN A 142 3.37 6.18 -5.99
CA ASN A 142 4.67 6.61 -5.47
C ASN A 142 5.63 5.44 -5.25
N CYS A 143 5.26 4.22 -5.67
CA CYS A 143 6.11 3.05 -5.50
C CYS A 143 7.26 3.08 -6.49
N CYS A 144 8.40 2.53 -6.10
CA CYS A 144 9.46 2.26 -7.05
C CYS A 144 8.94 1.31 -8.14
N ASN A 145 9.59 1.29 -9.29
CA ASN A 145 9.27 0.37 -10.37
C ASN A 145 10.55 -0.10 -11.06
N ASN A 146 10.41 -1.07 -11.96
CA ASN A 146 11.52 -1.65 -12.71
C ASN A 146 11.74 -0.99 -14.08
N ASN A 147 11.15 0.19 -14.31
CA ASN A 147 11.35 0.90 -15.57
C ASN A 147 12.81 1.32 -15.71
N VAL A 148 13.29 1.27 -16.95
CA VAL A 148 14.63 1.72 -17.29
C VAL A 148 14.63 3.23 -17.37
N VAL A 149 15.51 3.87 -16.60
CA VAL A 149 15.79 5.30 -16.69
C VAL A 149 17.12 5.49 -17.39
N THR A 150 17.19 6.47 -18.30
CA THR A 150 18.41 6.82 -19.03
C THR A 150 18.75 8.29 -18.78
N GLY A 151 20.01 8.54 -18.45
CA GLY A 151 20.61 9.86 -18.35
C GLY A 151 21.74 10.01 -19.36
N GLU A 152 21.86 11.19 -19.94
CA GLU A 152 22.85 11.49 -20.98
C GLU A 152 23.50 12.86 -20.72
N GLY A 153 24.77 13.00 -21.07
CA GLY A 153 25.54 14.24 -21.02
C GLY A 153 26.45 14.41 -19.81
N PHE A 154 27.23 15.50 -19.86
CA PHE A 154 28.26 15.83 -18.86
C PHE A 154 27.68 16.11 -17.47
N ASP A 155 26.52 16.77 -17.42
CA ASP A 155 25.93 17.31 -16.18
C ASP A 155 24.66 16.56 -15.77
N TYR A 156 24.48 15.32 -16.21
CA TYR A 156 23.30 14.56 -15.83
C TYR A 156 23.24 14.38 -14.31
N GLU A 157 22.14 14.86 -13.74
CA GLU A 157 21.80 14.72 -12.34
C GLU A 157 20.31 14.38 -12.22
N SER A 158 20.00 13.41 -11.37
CA SER A 158 18.63 12.95 -11.14
C SER A 158 18.43 12.62 -9.67
N HIS A 159 17.27 13.02 -9.15
CA HIS A 159 16.81 12.74 -7.81
C HIS A 159 15.46 12.04 -7.91
N HIS A 160 15.35 10.85 -7.35
CA HIS A 160 14.11 10.09 -7.33
C HIS A 160 13.85 9.46 -5.98
N LYS A 161 12.72 9.81 -5.37
CA LYS A 161 12.24 9.20 -4.14
C LYS A 161 10.99 8.37 -4.41
N CYS A 162 11.01 7.12 -3.99
CA CYS A 162 9.89 6.19 -4.18
C CYS A 162 9.76 5.21 -3.01
N SER A 163 8.56 4.70 -2.78
CA SER A 163 8.26 3.76 -1.70
C SER A 163 8.47 2.31 -2.12
N VAL A 164 8.88 1.50 -1.15
CA VAL A 164 9.07 0.05 -1.28
C VAL A 164 8.51 -0.63 -0.04
N ARG A 165 8.40 -1.96 -0.09
CA ARG A 165 8.10 -2.77 1.07
C ARG A 165 9.27 -2.71 2.08
N SER A 166 8.99 -2.56 3.37
CA SER A 166 10.00 -2.73 4.44
C SER A 166 10.45 -4.19 4.57
N HIS A 167 11.64 -4.42 5.11
CA HIS A 167 12.32 -5.71 5.23
C HIS A 167 12.50 -6.42 3.89
N ALA A 168 12.94 -5.68 2.87
CA ALA A 168 13.23 -6.23 1.56
C ALA A 168 14.60 -5.79 1.06
N TRP A 169 15.23 -6.64 0.24
CA TRP A 169 16.39 -6.27 -0.54
C TRP A 169 15.93 -5.81 -1.92
N ILE A 170 16.22 -4.56 -2.24
CA ILE A 170 15.94 -3.98 -3.54
C ILE A 170 17.24 -3.93 -4.33
N TYR A 171 17.27 -4.54 -5.51
CA TYR A 171 18.46 -4.52 -6.34
C TYR A 171 18.42 -3.33 -7.30
N VAL A 172 19.56 -2.68 -7.47
CA VAL A 172 19.75 -1.61 -8.46
C VAL A 172 20.81 -2.05 -9.44
N TYR A 173 20.52 -1.91 -10.73
CA TYR A 173 21.45 -2.22 -11.82
C TYR A 173 21.68 -0.97 -12.61
N TRP A 174 22.93 -0.71 -12.99
CA TRP A 174 23.24 0.39 -13.89
C TRP A 174 24.38 0.08 -14.85
N THR A 175 24.28 0.62 -16.05
CA THR A 175 25.32 0.58 -17.08
C THR A 175 25.78 1.99 -17.35
N VAL A 176 27.09 2.21 -17.36
CA VAL A 176 27.72 3.50 -17.66
C VAL A 176 28.46 3.36 -18.98
N THR A 177 28.18 4.26 -19.92
CA THR A 177 28.93 4.40 -21.17
C THR A 177 29.72 5.70 -21.13
N LYS A 178 31.04 5.63 -21.32
CA LYS A 178 31.93 6.80 -21.44
C LYS A 178 32.90 6.59 -22.60
N SER A 179 32.90 7.52 -23.56
CA SER A 179 33.74 7.46 -24.77
C SER A 179 33.68 6.10 -25.49
N GLY A 180 32.46 5.55 -25.61
CA GLY A 180 32.21 4.23 -26.22
C GLY A 180 32.51 3.00 -25.36
N ASN A 181 33.14 3.15 -24.18
CA ASN A 181 33.37 2.04 -23.25
C ASN A 181 32.18 1.85 -22.32
N GLN A 182 31.75 0.62 -22.12
CA GLN A 182 30.65 0.28 -21.21
C GLN A 182 31.17 -0.42 -19.95
N SER A 183 30.63 -0.05 -18.80
CA SER A 183 30.80 -0.75 -17.53
C SER A 183 29.44 -1.05 -16.92
N ILE A 184 29.29 -2.26 -16.37
CA ILE A 184 28.04 -2.76 -15.80
C ILE A 184 28.24 -2.93 -14.31
N HIS A 185 27.28 -2.46 -13.54
CA HIS A 185 27.31 -2.45 -12.09
C HIS A 185 25.97 -2.92 -11.52
N ASN A 186 26.00 -3.42 -10.30
CA ASN A 186 24.82 -3.72 -9.52
C ASN A 186 25.12 -3.57 -8.03
N ASP A 187 24.06 -3.34 -7.26
CA ASP A 187 24.12 -3.33 -5.79
C ASP A 187 22.75 -3.73 -5.21
N SER A 188 22.70 -3.92 -3.89
CA SER A 188 21.50 -4.20 -3.12
C SER A 188 21.28 -3.16 -2.02
N ILE A 189 20.03 -2.72 -1.88
CA ILE A 189 19.58 -1.72 -0.92
C ILE A 189 18.60 -2.41 0.04
N TYR A 190 18.94 -2.46 1.33
CA TYR A 190 18.03 -3.00 2.34
C TYR A 190 17.04 -1.95 2.84
N SER A 191 15.75 -2.20 2.69
CA SER A 191 14.68 -1.32 3.16
C SER A 191 14.30 -1.62 4.62
N GLY A 192 14.97 -1.00 5.59
CA GLY A 192 14.62 -1.15 7.01
C GLY A 192 13.28 -0.50 7.41
N ASP A 193 12.82 -0.76 8.63
CA ASP A 193 11.50 -0.43 9.19
C ASP A 193 11.16 1.05 9.06
N GLY A 194 10.22 1.41 8.17
CA GLY A 194 9.82 2.81 7.99
C GLY A 194 10.91 3.75 7.47
N ALA A 195 12.12 3.22 7.19
CA ALA A 195 13.30 4.02 6.93
C ALA A 195 13.28 4.63 5.53
N THR A 196 13.94 5.79 5.38
CA THR A 196 14.37 6.28 4.07
C THR A 196 15.85 5.97 3.91
N VAL A 197 16.19 5.20 2.87
CA VAL A 197 17.58 4.91 2.51
C VAL A 197 17.98 5.81 1.35
N ILE A 198 19.05 6.57 1.54
CA ILE A 198 19.65 7.39 0.50
C ILE A 198 20.73 6.56 -0.20
N TYR A 199 20.61 6.38 -1.51
CA TYR A 199 21.57 5.65 -2.32
C TYR A 199 22.11 6.57 -3.42
N ASN A 200 23.43 6.60 -3.57
CA ASN A 200 24.10 7.51 -4.52
C ASN A 200 24.81 6.70 -5.60
N ILE A 201 24.50 6.98 -6.86
CA ILE A 201 25.26 6.52 -8.02
C ILE A 201 26.05 7.71 -8.54
N ASN A 202 27.35 7.73 -8.22
CA ASN A 202 28.31 8.65 -8.81
C ASN A 202 29.03 7.90 -9.93
N TYR A 203 28.92 8.36 -11.17
CA TYR A 203 29.48 7.67 -12.33
C TYR A 203 30.39 8.54 -13.19
#